data_AF-A0ABC8TRC7-F1
#
_entry.id   AF-A0ABC8TRC7-F1
#
_cell.length_a   1.000
_cell.length_b   1.000
_cell.length_c   1.000
_cell.angle_alpha   90.00
_cell.angle_beta   90.00
_cell.angle_gamma   90.00
#
_symmetry.space_group_name_H-M   'P 1'
#
loop_
_entity.id
_entity.type
_entity.pdbx_description
1 polymer ?
#
loop_
_entity_poly.entity_id
_entity_poly.type
_entity_poly.pdbx_seq_one_letter_code
_entity_poly.pdbx_strand_id
1 'polypeptide(L)' 'VVGLDLVDDESKPERRPTKHMPTPAQWINIFNPAFSYYAYYCYANLHTLNKVLLIVFEK' A
#
# COMPACT_ATOMS: atom_id res chain seq x y z
N VAL A 1 3.91 5.38 17.65
CA VAL A 1 2.96 5.68 16.56
C VAL A 1 1.84 4.67 16.62
N VAL A 2 0.57 5.10 16.52
CA VAL A 2 -0.61 4.23 16.75
C VAL A 2 -1.37 3.90 15.46
N GLY A 3 -1.15 4.66 14.39
CA GLY A 3 -1.77 4.41 13.09
C GLY A 3 -1.08 5.17 11.96
N LEU A 4 -1.34 4.74 10.72
CA LEU A 4 -0.96 5.45 9.49
C LEU A 4 -2.25 5.83 8.77
N ASP A 5 -2.37 7.11 8.42
CA ASP A 5 -3.52 7.64 7.68
C ASP A 5 -3.11 7.97 6.24
N LEU A 6 -3.78 7.35 5.26
CA LEU A 6 -3.53 7.56 3.84
C LEU A 6 -4.60 8.51 3.30
N VAL A 7 -4.17 9.68 2.84
CA VAL A 7 -5.06 10.74 2.36
C VAL A 7 -4.99 10.82 0.83
N ASP A 8 -6.15 10.76 0.18
CA ASP A 8 -6.28 11.05 -1.25
C ASP A 8 -7.61 11.77 -1.54
N ASP A 9 -7.71 12.39 -2.71
CA ASP A 9 -8.94 13.02 -3.19
C ASP A 9 -9.85 11.96 -3.84
N GLU A 10 -10.73 11.38 -3.02
CA GLU A 10 -11.68 10.33 -3.41
C GLU A 10 -12.65 10.73 -4.52
N SER A 11 -12.75 12.03 -4.86
CA SER A 11 -13.60 12.51 -5.96
C SER A 11 -12.97 12.28 -7.34
N LYS A 12 -11.66 12.02 -7.41
CA LYS A 12 -10.97 11.79 -8.68
C LYS A 12 -11.32 10.42 -9.24
N PRO A 13 -11.73 10.34 -10.53
CA PRO A 13 -12.01 9.06 -11.16
C PRO A 13 -10.71 8.25 -11.32
N GLU A 14 -10.65 7.10 -10.68
CA GLU A 14 -9.52 6.17 -10.79
C GLU A 14 -9.86 4.96 -11.68
N ARG A 15 -8.82 4.37 -12.29
CA ARG A 15 -8.96 3.08 -12.98
C ARG A 15 -9.02 1.97 -11.94
N ARG A 16 -10.03 1.10 -12.05
CA ARG A 16 -10.13 -0.07 -11.16
C ARG A 16 -8.87 -0.93 -11.25
N PRO A 17 -8.26 -1.30 -10.12
CA PRO A 17 -7.09 -2.17 -10.13
C PRO A 17 -7.44 -3.52 -10.75
N THR A 18 -6.56 -4.04 -11.60
CA THR A 18 -6.69 -5.38 -12.17
C THR A 18 -5.78 -6.37 -11.43
N LYS A 19 -6.06 -7.67 -11.54
CA LYS A 19 -5.24 -8.73 -10.93
C LYS A 19 -3.77 -8.72 -11.42
N HIS A 20 -3.51 -8.14 -12.58
CA HIS A 20 -2.20 -8.16 -13.25
C HIS A 20 -1.52 -6.78 -13.26
N MET A 21 -1.69 -6.02 -12.18
CA MET A 21 -1.01 -4.73 -12.06
C MET A 21 0.49 -4.91 -11.82
N PRO A 22 1.35 -4.05 -12.40
CA PRO A 22 2.80 -4.17 -12.23
C PRO A 22 3.19 -3.96 -10.76
N THR A 23 4.34 -4.49 -10.37
CA THR A 23 4.91 -4.27 -9.04
C THR A 23 5.35 -2.80 -8.86
N PRO A 24 5.50 -2.29 -7.63
CA PRO A 24 5.84 -0.88 -7.41
C PRO A 24 7.17 -0.49 -8.05
N ALA A 25 8.13 -1.43 -8.09
CA ALA A 25 9.42 -1.25 -8.75
C ALA A 25 9.33 -1.19 -10.29
N GLN A 26 8.25 -1.73 -10.87
CA GLN A 26 7.99 -1.77 -12.31
C GLN A 26 6.95 -0.74 -12.73
N TRP A 27 6.52 0.15 -11.83
CA TRP A 27 5.55 1.19 -12.16
C TRP A 27 6.23 2.31 -12.96
N ILE A 28 6.23 2.15 -14.28
CA ILE A 28 6.77 3.13 -15.24
C ILE A 28 5.68 4.03 -15.84
N ASN A 29 4.43 3.84 -15.43
CA ASN A 29 3.31 4.58 -15.98
C ASN A 29 3.30 6.02 -15.46
N ILE A 30 3.01 6.98 -16.34
CA ILE A 30 2.86 8.40 -16.01
C ILE A 30 1.64 8.69 -15.12
N PHE A 31 0.67 7.77 -15.09
CA PHE A 31 -0.54 7.90 -14.28
C PHE A 31 -0.32 7.37 -12.87
N ASN A 32 -0.96 8.04 -11.90
CA ASN A 32 -1.01 7.57 -10.52
C ASN A 32 -1.70 6.19 -10.47
N PRO A 33 -1.14 5.21 -9.72
CA PRO A 33 -1.89 4.02 -9.34
C PRO A 33 -3.19 4.40 -8.64
N ALA A 34 -4.20 3.53 -8.74
CA ALA A 34 -5.41 3.67 -7.94
C ALA A 34 -5.09 3.60 -6.44
N PHE A 35 -5.84 4.30 -5.61
CA PHE A 35 -5.69 4.34 -4.16
C PHE A 35 -5.58 2.93 -3.53
N SER A 36 -6.42 2.00 -4.02
CA SER A 36 -6.38 0.57 -3.65
C SER A 36 -5.00 -0.10 -3.79
N TYR A 37 -4.18 0.32 -4.75
CA TYR A 37 -2.81 -0.16 -4.93
C TYR A 37 -1.91 0.31 -3.79
N TYR A 38 -2.00 1.60 -3.42
CA TYR A 38 -1.29 2.16 -2.29
C TYR A 38 -1.70 1.48 -0.99
N ALA A 39 -3.01 1.34 -0.75
CA ALA A 39 -3.54 0.68 0.44
C ALA A 39 -2.99 -0.74 0.60
N TYR A 40 -2.92 -1.52 -0.49
CA TYR A 40 -2.40 -2.89 -0.46
C TYR A 40 -0.92 -2.94 -0.06
N TYR A 41 -0.06 -2.17 -0.72
CA TYR A 41 1.38 -2.21 -0.44
C TYR A 41 1.74 -1.58 0.91
N CYS A 42 1.04 -0.51 1.31
CA CYS A 42 1.18 0.07 2.64
C CYS A 42 0.78 -0.95 3.73
N TYR A 43 -0.34 -1.64 3.55
CA TYR A 43 -0.76 -2.71 4.47
C TYR A 43 0.26 -3.86 4.52
N ALA A 44 0.71 -4.37 3.37
CA ALA A 44 1.65 -5.49 3.32
C ALA A 44 2.99 -5.15 4.00
N ASN A 45 3.48 -3.93 3.80
CA ASN A 45 4.71 -3.44 4.41
C ASN A 45 4.56 -3.27 5.93
N LEU A 46 3.48 -2.62 6.38
CA LEU A 46 3.20 -2.42 7.80
C LEU A 46 2.97 -3.74 8.53
N HIS A 47 2.22 -4.66 7.92
CA HIS A 47 1.96 -5.97 8.50
C HIS A 47 3.27 -6.76 8.69
N THR A 48 4.14 -6.76 7.69
CA THR A 48 5.45 -7.42 7.77
C THR A 48 6.34 -6.80 8.84
N LEU A 49 6.41 -5.47 8.90
CA LEU A 49 7.17 -4.75 9.91
C LEU A 49 6.66 -5.03 11.32
N ASN A 50 5.34 -4.92 11.54
CA ASN A 50 4.72 -5.17 12.83
C ASN A 50 4.92 -6.63 13.28
N LYS A 51 4.90 -7.58 12.34
CA LYS A 51 5.18 -8.98 12.64
C LYS A 51 6.62 -9.19 13.13
N VAL A 52 7.61 -8.54 12.50
CA VAL A 52 9.00 -8.59 12.96
C VAL A 52 9.14 -7.95 14.34
N LEU A 53 8.51 -6.79 14.54
CA LEU A 53 8.55 -6.08 15.82
C LEU A 53 7.95 -6.93 16.96
N LEU A 54 6.79 -7.56 16.73
CA LEU A 54 6.16 -8.44 17.72
C LEU A 54 7.02 -9.67 18.05
N ILE A 55 7.64 -10.29 17.04
CA ILE A 55 8.51 -11.45 17.26
C ILE A 55 9.75 -11.10 18.10
N VAL A 56 10.26 -9.87 17.99
CA VAL A 56 11.41 -9.40 18.78
C VAL A 56 11.02 -9.10 20.23
N PHE A 57 9.77 -8.72 20.51
CA PHE A 57 9.30 -8.45 21.88
C PHE A 57 8.77 -9.68 22.62
N GLU A 58 8.38 -10.75 21.92
CA GLU A 58 7.97 -12.03 22.55
C GLU A 58 9.13 -13.01 22.81
N LYS A 59 10.37 -12.65 22.45
CA LYS A 59 11.58 -13.40 22.81
C LYS A 59 12.38 -12.65 23.87
#